data_AF-A0A126V4D0-F1
#
_entry.id   AF-A0A126V4D0-F1
#
_cell.length_a   1.000
_cell.length_b   1.000
_cell.length_c   1.000
_cell.angle_alpha   90.00
_cell.angle_beta   90.00
_cell.angle_gamma   90.00
#
_symmetry.space_group_name_H-M   'P 1'
#
loop_
_entity.id
_entity.type
_entity.pdbx_description
1 polymer ?
#
loop_
_entity_poly.entity_id
_entity_poly.type
_entity_poly.pdbx_seq_one_letter_code
_entity_poly.pdbx_strand_id
1 'polypeptide(L)'
;MRGNSSSPTAPLSAGAILALPLASGRRWREDWSAWAKASGSKLANPERVIAYESRAFMFDAALSGQAVILADLRMTAADVAVGSLV
;
A
#
# COMPACT_ATOMS: atom_id res chain seq x y z
N MET A 1 -22.68 -22.26 0.61
CA MET A 1 -21.21 -22.28 0.71
C MET A 1 -20.73 -20.83 0.77
N ARG A 2 -20.25 -20.34 1.92
CA ARG A 2 -19.62 -19.01 2.01
C ARG A 2 -18.14 -19.21 1.73
N GLY A 3 -17.62 -18.60 0.67
CA GLY A 3 -16.18 -18.58 0.41
C GLY A 3 -15.47 -17.87 1.56
N ASN A 4 -14.50 -18.55 2.17
CA ASN A 4 -13.56 -17.90 3.07
C ASN A 4 -12.74 -16.90 2.24
N SER A 5 -13.09 -15.63 2.33
CA SER A 5 -12.24 -14.55 1.82
C SER A 5 -11.07 -14.36 2.78
N SER A 6 -10.07 -15.25 2.72
CA SER A 6 -8.77 -14.96 3.28
C SER A 6 -8.12 -13.90 2.41
N SER A 7 -8.07 -12.65 2.90
CA SER A 7 -7.22 -11.63 2.30
C SER A 7 -5.82 -12.21 2.13
N PRO A 8 -5.17 -12.06 0.96
CA PRO A 8 -3.81 -12.53 0.79
C PRO A 8 -2.95 -11.94 1.90
N THR A 9 -2.24 -12.80 2.61
CA THR A 9 -1.25 -12.36 3.61
C THR A 9 -0.16 -11.63 2.84
N ALA A 10 0.06 -10.36 3.17
CA ALA A 10 1.14 -9.59 2.55
C ALA A 10 2.47 -10.36 2.74
N PRO A 11 3.35 -10.38 1.72
CA PRO A 11 4.61 -11.13 1.79
C PRO A 11 5.55 -10.61 2.88
N LEU A 12 5.26 -9.43 3.43
CA LEU A 12 6.01 -8.77 4.48
C LEU A 12 5.13 -8.50 5.69
N SER A 13 5.74 -8.52 6.88
CA SER A 13 5.07 -8.07 8.11
C SER A 13 4.71 -6.59 8.02
N ALA A 14 3.72 -6.14 8.79
CA ALA A 14 3.32 -4.74 8.80
C ALA A 14 4.47 -3.79 9.17
N GLY A 15 5.30 -4.17 10.15
CA GLY A 15 6.49 -3.40 10.51
C GLY A 15 7.51 -3.30 9.37
N ALA A 16 7.70 -4.38 8.60
CA ALA A 16 8.58 -4.37 7.44
C ALA A 16 8.04 -3.46 6.32
N ILE A 17 6.72 -3.48 6.08
CA ILE A 17 6.07 -2.58 5.11
C ILE A 17 6.25 -1.11 5.53
N LEU A 18 5.99 -0.79 6.80
CA LEU A 18 6.08 0.59 7.31
C LEU A 18 7.52 1.15 7.33
N ALA A 19 8.53 0.30 7.16
CA ALA A 19 9.93 0.70 7.04
C ALA A 19 10.33 1.02 5.58
N LEU A 20 9.50 0.69 4.59
CA LEU A 20 9.74 0.99 3.18
C LEU A 20 9.36 2.44 2.83
N PRO A 21 9.82 2.97 1.69
CA PRO A 21 9.31 4.24 1.17
C PRO A 21 7.80 4.14 0.93
N LEU A 22 7.01 4.89 1.68
CA LEU A 22 5.55 4.89 1.57
C LEU A 22 5.10 6.03 0.67
N ALA A 23 4.18 5.75 -0.24
CA ALA A 23 3.55 6.73 -1.08
C ALA A 23 2.05 6.80 -0.82
N SER A 24 1.49 8.00 -0.97
CA SER A 24 0.06 8.27 -0.79
C SER A 24 -0.43 9.33 -1.77
N GLY A 25 -1.70 9.25 -2.14
CA GLY A 25 -2.40 10.37 -2.76
C GLY A 25 -2.52 11.51 -1.76
N ARG A 26 -2.45 12.77 -2.23
CA ARG A 26 -2.51 13.95 -1.36
C ARG A 26 -3.75 14.01 -0.47
N ARG A 27 -4.88 13.44 -0.93
CA ARG A 27 -6.16 13.37 -0.19
C ARG A 27 -6.24 12.21 0.81
N TRP A 28 -5.27 11.31 0.83
CA TRP A 28 -5.34 10.01 1.52
C TRP A 28 -4.15 9.76 2.44
N ARG A 29 -3.44 10.82 2.87
CA ARG A 29 -2.26 10.69 3.76
C ARG A 29 -2.55 9.91 5.03
N GLU A 30 -3.78 9.99 5.52
CA GLU A 30 -4.20 9.33 6.76
C GLU A 30 -4.40 7.81 6.60
N ASP A 31 -4.50 7.31 5.37
CA ASP A 31 -4.73 5.90 5.09
C ASP A 31 -3.61 5.01 5.65
N TRP A 32 -2.36 5.49 5.59
CA TRP A 32 -1.22 4.75 6.18
C TRP A 32 -1.30 4.69 7.71
N SER A 33 -1.72 5.76 8.36
CA SER A 33 -1.94 5.76 9.82
C SER A 33 -3.08 4.82 10.20
N ALA A 34 -4.18 4.84 9.44
CA ALA A 34 -5.32 3.95 9.64
C ALA A 34 -4.94 2.48 9.42
N TRP A 35 -4.19 2.18 8.35
CA TRP A 35 -3.70 0.84 8.03
C TRP A 35 -2.70 0.33 9.06
N ALA A 36 -1.76 1.17 9.52
CA ALA A 36 -0.83 0.81 10.58
C ALA A 36 -1.59 0.41 11.85
N LYS A 37 -2.58 1.22 12.27
CA LYS A 37 -3.41 0.91 13.44
C LYS A 37 -4.18 -0.41 13.25
N ALA A 38 -4.79 -0.62 12.09
CA ALA A 38 -5.54 -1.84 11.79
C ALA A 38 -4.66 -3.10 11.77
N SER A 39 -3.38 -2.96 11.42
CA SER A 39 -2.39 -4.03 11.45
C SER A 39 -1.73 -4.24 12.82
N GLY A 40 -2.21 -3.55 13.87
CA GLY A 40 -1.62 -3.63 15.22
C GLY A 40 -0.25 -2.94 15.32
N SER A 41 0.11 -2.12 14.33
CA SER A 41 1.37 -1.38 14.25
C SER A 41 1.13 0.13 14.44
N LYS A 42 2.22 0.91 14.45
CA LYS A 42 2.18 2.38 14.48
C LYS A 42 3.07 2.93 13.38
N LEU A 43 2.53 3.87 12.61
CA LEU A 43 3.35 4.65 11.67
C LEU A 43 4.21 5.63 12.48
N ALA A 44 5.52 5.40 12.50
CA ALA A 44 6.44 6.17 13.33
C ALA A 44 6.62 7.62 12.85
N ASN A 45 6.73 7.80 11.53
CA ASN A 45 7.11 9.06 10.89
C ASN A 45 6.14 9.38 9.72
N PRO A 46 4.91 9.84 9.99
CA PRO A 46 3.90 10.12 8.96
C PRO A 46 4.36 11.16 7.92
N GLU A 47 5.26 12.06 8.30
CA GLU A 47 5.84 13.09 7.44
C GLU A 47 6.76 12.54 6.34
N ARG A 48 7.24 11.29 6.49
CA ARG A 48 8.08 10.62 5.48
C ARG A 48 7.28 9.99 4.34
N VAL A 49 5.95 9.99 4.43
CA VAL A 49 5.09 9.49 3.35
C VAL A 49 5.13 10.45 2.16
N ILE A 50 5.58 9.95 1.02
CA ILE A 50 5.69 10.69 -0.24
C ILE A 50 4.27 10.96 -0.77
N ALA A 51 3.90 12.23 -0.88
CA ALA A 51 2.58 12.61 -1.35
C ALA A 51 2.61 12.92 -2.86
N TYR A 52 1.80 12.20 -3.63
CA TYR A 52 1.58 12.46 -5.05
C TYR A 52 0.25 13.17 -5.27
N GLU A 53 0.23 14.15 -6.17
CA GLU A 53 -0.99 14.84 -6.58
C GLU A 53 -1.82 14.02 -7.57
N SER A 54 -1.15 13.18 -8.36
CA SER A 54 -1.78 12.28 -9.33
C SER A 54 -1.68 10.84 -8.85
N ARG A 55 -2.81 10.14 -8.93
CA ARG A 55 -2.86 8.68 -8.68
C ARG A 55 -2.01 7.93 -9.69
N ALA A 56 -1.88 8.40 -10.93
CA ALA A 56 -1.05 7.74 -11.93
C ALA A 56 0.43 7.74 -11.53
N PHE A 57 0.98 8.87 -11.05
CA PHE A 57 2.36 8.94 -10.57
C PHE A 57 2.59 8.11 -9.30
N MET A 58 1.59 8.02 -8.42
CA MET A 58 1.66 7.13 -7.26
C MET A 58 1.76 5.66 -7.68
N PHE A 59 0.97 5.22 -8.66
CA PHE A 59 1.03 3.86 -9.19
C PHE A 59 2.34 3.60 -9.95
N ASP A 60 2.81 4.55 -10.75
CA ASP A 60 4.10 4.45 -11.45
C ASP A 60 5.27 4.24 -10.47
N ALA A 61 5.27 4.96 -9.34
CA ALA A 61 6.26 4.76 -8.29
C ALA A 61 6.20 3.34 -7.70
N ALA A 62 5.01 2.74 -7.55
CA ALA A 62 4.86 1.37 -7.08
C ALA A 62 5.34 0.35 -8.13
N LEU A 63 4.90 0.50 -9.38
CA LEU A 63 5.26 -0.39 -10.50
C LEU A 63 6.77 -0.34 -10.81
N SER A 64 7.41 0.81 -10.59
CA SER A 64 8.85 1.00 -10.73
C SER A 64 9.66 0.58 -9.49
N GLY A 65 9.01 0.03 -8.46
CA GLY A 65 9.65 -0.41 -7.22
C GLY A 65 10.22 0.70 -6.33
N GLN A 66 9.78 1.95 -6.54
CA GLN A 66 10.27 3.12 -5.79
C GLN A 66 9.53 3.33 -4.47
N ALA A 67 8.27 2.89 -4.36
CA ALA A 67 7.47 3.06 -3.16
C ALA A 67 6.39 1.99 -2.99
N VAL A 68 5.87 1.85 -1.77
CA VAL A 68 4.67 1.06 -1.46
C VAL A 68 3.46 1.98 -1.41
N ILE A 69 2.35 1.52 -1.96
CA ILE A 69 1.08 2.26 -1.98
C ILE A 69 -0.04 1.44 -1.34
N LEU A 70 -1.04 2.13 -0.79
CA LEU A 70 -2.34 1.52 -0.51
C LEU A 70 -3.25 1.79 -1.72
N ALA A 71 -3.86 0.74 -2.27
CA ALA A 71 -4.66 0.81 -3.47
C ALA A 71 -5.87 -0.14 -3.38
N ASP A 72 -6.92 0.21 -4.13
CA ASP A 72 -8.07 -0.69 -4.31
C ASP A 72 -7.65 -1.93 -5.12
N LEU A 73 -7.99 -3.12 -4.61
CA LEU A 73 -7.59 -4.39 -5.20
C LEU A 73 -8.12 -4.59 -6.64
N ARG A 74 -9.28 -4.00 -6.98
CA ARG A 74 -9.81 -4.06 -8.35
C ARG A 74 -8.93 -3.28 -9.32
N MET A 75 -8.21 -2.28 -8.84
CA MET A 75 -7.31 -1.49 -9.66
C MET A 75 -5.96 -2.18 -9.91
N THR A 76 -5.48 -3.00 -8.97
CA THR A 76 -4.17 -3.68 -9.06
C THR A 76 -4.25 -5.11 -9.56
N ALA A 77 -5.45 -5.65 -9.79
CA ALA A 77 -5.66 -7.06 -10.10
C ALA A 77 -4.85 -7.56 -11.31
N ALA A 78 -4.75 -6.75 -12.37
CA ALA A 78 -3.98 -7.11 -13.56
C ALA A 78 -2.47 -7.18 -13.27
N ASP A 79 -1.93 -6.19 -12.54
CA ASP A 79 -0.52 -6.11 -12.19
C ASP A 79 -0.10 -7.21 -11.21
N VAL A 80 -0.98 -7.60 -10.29
CA VAL A 80 -0.76 -8.75 -9.40
C VAL A 80 -0.76 -10.06 -10.20
N ALA A 81 -1.69 -10.23 -11.16
CA ALA A 81 -1.78 -11.44 -11.96
C ALA A 81 -0.53 -11.71 -12.81
N VAL A 82 0.18 -10.65 -13.22
CA VAL A 82 1.43 -10.74 -13.98
C VAL A 82 2.69 -10.63 -13.10
N GLY A 83 2.53 -10.53 -11.77
CA GLY A 83 3.63 -10.47 -10.81
C GLY A 83 4.39 -9.14 -10.77
N SER A 84 3.81 -8.06 -11.32
CA SER A 84 4.36 -6.71 -11.22
C SER A 84 4.10 -6.06 -9.86
N LEU A 85 3.05 -6.51 -9.16
CA LEU A 85 2.74 -6.14 -7.77
C LEU A 85 2.50 -7.39 -6.92
N VAL A 86 2.57 -7.25 -5.60
CA VAL A 86 2.39 -8.32 -4.61
C VAL A 86 1.41 -7.93 -3.51
#